data_AF-A0A448TTJ0-F1
#
_entry.id   AF-A0A448TTJ0-F1
#
_cell.length_a   1.000
_cell.length_b   1.000
_cell.length_c   1.000
_cell.angle_alpha   90.00
_cell.angle_beta   90.00
_cell.angle_gamma   90.00
#
_symmetry.space_group_name_H-M   'P 1'
#
loop_
_entity.id
_entity.type
_entity.pdbx_description
1 polymer ?
#
loop_
_entity_poly.entity_id
_entity_poly.type
_entity_poly.pdbx_seq_one_letter_code
_entity_poly.pdbx_strand_id
1 'polypeptide(L)'
;MATENQKKKQKQLAEIEQPKSTGLNKLLWVLVVVLIAVIAFCNIYFADSFATPIRIIAVIIGLLITLGIAAVTNQGAKARQFLKESKIELRRITWPTRPETMQTTLIVIGVTVAVSLILWGFDSIIVSTINFLTDLRF
;
A
#
# COMPACT_ATOMS: atom_id res chain seq x y z
N MET A 1 25.37 39.90 6.38
CA MET A 1 25.77 39.20 5.14
C MET A 1 25.32 37.73 5.09
N ALA A 2 25.48 36.91 6.14
CA ALA A 2 25.03 35.51 6.15
C ALA A 2 23.49 35.32 6.18
N THR A 3 22.76 36.19 6.89
CA THR A 3 21.31 36.12 7.09
C THR A 3 20.48 36.44 5.85
N GLU A 4 20.94 37.33 4.97
CA GLU A 4 20.27 37.64 3.69
C GLU A 4 20.38 36.48 2.69
N ASN A 5 21.53 35.79 2.67
CA ASN A 5 21.72 34.61 1.81
C ASN A 5 20.83 33.44 2.26
N GLN A 6 20.66 33.23 3.56
CA GLN A 6 19.73 32.21 4.08
C GLN A 6 18.28 32.57 3.75
N LYS A 7 17.88 33.84 3.91
CA LYS A 7 16.54 34.31 3.53
C LYS A 7 16.28 34.22 2.02
N LYS A 8 17.24 34.57 1.17
CA LYS A 8 17.13 34.40 -0.30
C LYS A 8 17.00 32.92 -0.67
N LYS A 9 17.79 32.04 -0.04
CA LYS A 9 17.72 30.60 -0.26
C LYS A 9 16.37 30.03 0.20
N GLN A 10 15.86 30.45 1.36
CA GLN A 10 14.53 30.08 1.84
C GLN A 10 13.40 30.60 0.93
N LYS A 11 13.50 31.84 0.43
CA LYS A 11 12.55 32.41 -0.53
C LYS A 11 12.57 31.66 -1.87
N GLN A 12 13.77 31.34 -2.37
CA GLN A 12 13.93 30.56 -3.60
C GLN A 12 13.41 29.13 -3.44
N LEU A 13 13.64 28.49 -2.29
CA LEU A 13 13.09 27.16 -1.97
C LEU A 13 11.55 27.21 -1.89
N ALA A 14 10.97 28.28 -1.34
CA ALA A 14 9.52 28.49 -1.28
C ALA A 14 8.89 28.85 -2.65
N GLU A 15 9.65 29.46 -3.56
CA GLU A 15 9.18 29.80 -4.91
C GLU A 15 9.13 28.56 -5.82
N ILE A 16 10.03 27.60 -5.63
CA ILE A 16 10.03 26.29 -6.31
C ILE A 16 8.85 25.41 -5.87
N GLU A 17 8.32 25.62 -4.66
CA GLU A 17 7.19 24.88 -4.10
C GLU A 17 5.82 25.57 -4.30
N GLN A 18 5.76 26.65 -5.09
CA GLN A 18 4.48 27.28 -5.41
C GLN A 18 3.56 26.27 -6.12
N PRO A 19 2.34 26.04 -5.62
CA PRO A 19 1.42 25.09 -6.22
C PRO A 19 1.11 25.53 -7.65
N LYS A 20 1.36 24.63 -8.60
CA LYS A 20 1.04 24.85 -10.02
C LYS A 20 -0.40 25.34 -10.15
N SER A 21 -0.63 26.35 -10.99
CA SER A 21 -1.94 27.02 -11.10
C SER A 21 -3.08 26.03 -11.29
N THR A 22 -4.25 26.35 -10.72
CA THR A 22 -5.43 25.46 -10.69
C THR A 22 -5.81 24.94 -12.08
N GLY A 23 -5.70 25.78 -13.11
CA GLY A 23 -5.96 25.39 -14.51
C GLY A 23 -4.94 24.39 -15.04
N LEU A 24 -3.64 24.60 -14.77
CA LEU A 24 -2.58 23.73 -15.26
C LEU A 24 -2.59 22.37 -14.54
N ASN A 25 -2.92 22.34 -13.24
CA ASN A 25 -3.09 21.08 -12.51
C ASN A 25 -4.29 20.27 -13.02
N LYS A 26 -5.41 20.94 -13.37
CA LYS A 26 -6.56 20.28 -14.02
C LYS A 26 -6.18 19.71 -15.39
N LEU A 27 -5.44 20.46 -16.20
CA LEU A 27 -4.96 19.99 -17.51
C LEU A 27 -4.05 18.76 -17.40
N LEU A 28 -3.13 18.73 -16.42
CA LEU A 28 -2.29 17.55 -16.17
C LEU A 28 -3.14 16.32 -15.78
N TRP A 29 -4.18 16.50 -14.98
CA TRP A 29 -5.08 15.41 -14.61
C TRP A 29 -5.90 14.90 -15.80
N VAL A 30 -6.41 15.79 -16.65
CA VAL A 30 -7.07 15.41 -17.90
C VAL A 30 -6.09 14.62 -18.77
N LEU A 31 -4.85 15.08 -18.91
CA LEU A 31 -3.81 14.38 -19.67
C LEU A 31 -3.54 12.97 -19.13
N VAL A 32 -3.46 12.80 -17.80
CA VAL A 32 -3.30 11.50 -17.15
C VAL A 32 -4.46 10.55 -17.49
N VAL A 33 -5.71 11.03 -17.37
CA VAL A 33 -6.91 10.22 -17.68
C VAL A 33 -6.92 9.81 -19.15
N VAL A 34 -6.59 10.74 -20.05
CA VAL A 34 -6.48 10.45 -21.49
C VAL A 34 -5.40 9.42 -21.75
N LEU A 35 -4.23 9.53 -21.12
CA LEU A 35 -3.14 8.55 -21.31
C LEU A 35 -3.56 7.14 -20.88
N ILE A 36 -4.25 7.01 -19.75
CA ILE A 36 -4.76 5.71 -19.25
C ILE A 36 -5.77 5.12 -20.23
N ALA A 37 -6.71 5.95 -20.73
CA ALA A 37 -7.70 5.52 -21.71
C ALA A 37 -7.02 5.03 -23.01
N VAL A 38 -5.99 5.74 -23.48
CA VAL A 38 -5.20 5.35 -24.65
C VAL A 38 -4.45 4.04 -24.40
N ILE A 39 -3.82 3.84 -23.23
CA ILE A 39 -3.14 2.59 -22.89
C ILE A 39 -4.13 1.41 -22.87
N ALA A 40 -5.30 1.60 -22.26
CA ALA A 40 -6.35 0.58 -22.22
C ALA A 40 -6.87 0.25 -23.62
N PHE A 41 -7.15 1.28 -24.43
CA PHE A 41 -7.62 1.12 -25.81
C PHE A 41 -6.58 0.40 -26.67
N CYS A 42 -5.31 0.82 -26.62
CA CYS A 42 -4.22 0.15 -27.30
C CYS A 42 -4.12 -1.32 -26.87
N ASN A 43 -4.24 -1.62 -25.58
CA ASN A 43 -4.16 -3.00 -25.10
C ASN A 43 -5.29 -3.88 -25.64
N ILE A 44 -6.50 -3.34 -25.83
CA ILE A 44 -7.65 -4.07 -26.41
C ILE A 44 -7.47 -4.22 -27.92
N TYR A 45 -7.15 -3.14 -28.62
CA TYR A 45 -7.00 -3.15 -30.08
C TYR A 45 -5.87 -4.06 -30.56
N PHE A 46 -4.75 -4.08 -29.83
CA PHE A 46 -3.60 -4.93 -30.15
C PHE A 46 -3.69 -6.33 -29.53
N ALA A 47 -4.87 -6.73 -29.04
CA ALA A 47 -5.03 -7.99 -28.32
C ALA A 47 -4.83 -9.22 -29.20
N ASP A 48 -5.36 -9.19 -30.42
CA ASP A 48 -5.34 -10.32 -31.35
C ASP A 48 -4.09 -10.31 -32.25
N SER A 49 -3.41 -9.18 -32.37
CA SER A 49 -2.28 -9.00 -33.30
C SER A 49 -0.90 -9.32 -32.71
N PHE A 50 -0.76 -9.33 -31.38
CA PHE A 50 0.55 -9.45 -30.71
C PHE A 50 0.57 -10.49 -29.58
N ALA A 51 1.72 -11.14 -29.42
CA ALA A 51 1.95 -12.11 -28.33
C ALA A 51 1.79 -11.47 -26.94
N THR A 52 1.32 -12.25 -25.97
CA THR A 52 1.04 -11.79 -24.60
C THR A 52 2.23 -11.10 -23.89
N PRO A 53 3.49 -11.57 -24.00
CA PRO A 53 4.61 -10.95 -23.28
C PRO A 53 4.91 -9.51 -23.73
N ILE A 54 4.86 -9.20 -25.03
CA ILE A 54 5.19 -7.87 -25.54
C ILE A 54 4.16 -6.82 -25.09
N ARG A 55 2.89 -7.22 -25.00
CA ARG A 55 1.79 -6.38 -24.52
C ARG A 55 1.96 -6.00 -23.06
N ILE A 56 2.33 -6.96 -22.21
CA ILE A 56 2.58 -6.71 -20.78
C ILE A 56 3.67 -5.65 -20.60
N ILE A 57 4.77 -5.78 -21.35
CA ILE A 57 5.88 -4.81 -21.32
C ILE A 57 5.40 -3.42 -21.79
N ALA A 58 4.65 -3.33 -22.89
CA ALA A 58 4.12 -2.07 -23.41
C ALA A 58 3.19 -1.38 -22.40
N VAL A 59 2.30 -2.14 -21.74
CA VAL A 59 1.40 -1.63 -20.70
C VAL A 59 2.18 -1.13 -19.49
N ILE A 60 3.20 -1.87 -19.04
CA ILE A 60 4.06 -1.45 -17.91
C ILE A 60 4.76 -0.13 -18.24
N ILE A 61 5.33 0.01 -19.44
CA ILE A 61 5.98 1.25 -19.86
C ILE A 61 5.00 2.42 -19.88
N GLY A 62 3.80 2.23 -20.46
CA GLY A 62 2.76 3.26 -20.47
C GLY A 62 2.32 3.66 -19.06
N LEU A 63 2.20 2.68 -18.16
CA LEU A 63 1.84 2.92 -16.76
C LEU A 63 2.93 3.71 -16.02
N LEU A 64 4.20 3.41 -16.25
CA LEU A 64 5.32 4.17 -15.68
C LEU A 64 5.33 5.63 -16.16
N ILE A 65 5.07 5.87 -17.46
CA ILE A 65 4.96 7.23 -18.01
C ILE A 65 3.79 7.97 -17.37
N THR A 66 2.63 7.32 -17.25
CA THR A 66 1.44 7.88 -16.60
C THR A 66 1.74 8.27 -15.15
N LEU A 67 2.37 7.38 -14.40
CA LEU A 67 2.77 7.62 -13.01
C LEU A 67 3.78 8.77 -12.90
N GLY A 68 4.74 8.86 -13.81
CA GLY A 68 5.69 9.97 -13.87
C GLY A 68 5.00 11.32 -14.03
N ILE A 69 4.04 11.41 -14.95
CA ILE A 69 3.24 12.63 -15.16
C ILE A 69 2.37 12.93 -13.93
N ALA A 70 1.72 11.91 -13.36
CA ALA A 70 0.93 12.04 -12.15
C ALA A 70 1.77 12.53 -10.94
N ALA A 71 3.03 12.11 -10.82
CA ALA A 71 3.95 12.52 -9.75
C ALA A 71 4.37 14.00 -9.84
N VAL A 72 4.32 14.60 -11.04
CA VAL A 72 4.61 16.02 -11.29
C VAL A 72 3.39 16.91 -11.00
N THR A 73 2.19 16.34 -10.84
CA THR A 73 0.99 17.10 -10.43
C THR A 73 1.15 17.69 -9.03
N ASN A 74 0.35 18.71 -8.71
CA ASN A 74 0.34 19.31 -7.36
C ASN A 74 0.00 18.26 -6.28
N GLN A 75 -0.91 17.32 -6.60
CA GLN A 75 -1.24 16.23 -5.70
C GLN A 75 -0.08 15.23 -5.55
N GLY A 76 0.66 14.97 -6.63
CA GLY A 76 1.88 14.15 -6.61
C GLY A 76 3.02 14.78 -5.80
N ALA A 77 3.19 16.10 -5.85
CA ALA A 77 4.13 16.82 -4.99
C ALA A 77 3.74 16.72 -3.51
N LYS A 78 2.46 16.95 -3.17
CA LYS A 78 1.93 16.76 -1.81
C LYS A 78 2.13 15.33 -1.30
N ALA A 79 1.86 14.32 -2.12
CA ALA A 79 2.07 12.92 -1.76
C ALA A 79 3.56 12.63 -1.48
N ARG A 80 4.49 13.16 -2.29
CA ARG A 80 5.93 13.01 -2.05
C ARG A 80 6.38 13.69 -0.76
N GLN A 81 5.82 14.85 -0.43
CA GLN A 81 6.08 15.53 0.83
C GLN A 81 5.54 14.72 2.01
N PHE A 82 4.30 14.24 1.94
CA PHE A 82 3.71 13.37 2.95
C PHE A 82 4.54 12.10 3.20
N LEU A 83 5.07 11.47 2.14
CA LEU A 83 5.96 10.32 2.27
C LEU A 83 7.28 10.66 2.97
N LYS A 84 7.83 11.86 2.75
CA LYS A 84 9.03 12.33 3.48
C LYS A 84 8.72 12.53 4.96
N GLU A 85 7.59 13.16 5.27
CA GLU A 85 7.12 13.39 6.63
C GLU A 85 6.82 12.07 7.36
N SER A 86 6.15 11.13 6.68
CA SER A 86 5.89 9.78 7.19
C SER A 86 7.18 9.02 7.50
N LYS A 87 8.23 9.14 6.68
CA LYS A 87 9.54 8.53 6.98
C LYS A 87 10.19 9.11 8.25
N ILE A 88 9.98 10.39 8.53
CA ILE A 88 10.47 11.03 9.75
C ILE A 88 9.69 10.49 10.96
N GLU A 89 8.38 10.33 10.83
CA GLU A 89 7.53 9.78 11.89
C GLU A 89 7.79 8.28 12.14
N LEU A 90 8.03 7.50 11.09
CA LEU A 90 8.41 6.08 11.19
C LEU A 90 9.70 5.89 11.99
N ARG A 91 10.60 6.88 12.02
CA ARG A 91 11.82 6.83 12.84
C ARG A 91 11.55 7.08 14.32
N ARG A 92 10.41 7.66 14.66
CA ARG A 92 9.96 7.84 16.05
C ARG A 92 9.29 6.58 16.60
N ILE A 93 8.97 5.62 15.73
CA ILE A 93 8.50 4.30 16.15
C ILE A 93 9.67 3.55 16.76
N THR A 94 9.68 3.46 18.07
CA THR A 94 10.50 2.51 18.81
C THR A 94 9.94 1.12 18.54
N TRP A 95 10.38 0.48 17.46
CA TRP A 95 10.01 -0.90 17.17
C TRP A 95 10.37 -1.76 18.38
N PRO A 96 9.41 -2.60 18.84
CA PRO A 96 9.60 -3.42 20.03
C PRO A 96 10.86 -4.27 19.85
N THR A 97 11.61 -4.42 20.93
CA THR A 97 12.85 -5.19 20.89
C THR A 97 12.53 -6.66 20.64
N ARG A 98 13.48 -7.43 20.06
CA ARG A 98 13.32 -8.88 19.85
C ARG A 98 12.81 -9.63 21.09
N PRO A 99 13.34 -9.37 22.32
CA PRO A 99 12.83 -10.05 23.51
C PRO A 99 11.38 -9.70 23.85
N GLU A 100 10.93 -8.45 23.72
CA GLU A 100 9.54 -8.03 23.96
C GLU A 100 8.56 -8.70 22.98
N THR A 101 8.98 -8.77 21.70
CA THR A 101 8.21 -9.42 20.63
C THR A 101 8.06 -10.91 20.91
N MET A 102 9.15 -11.57 21.32
CA MET A 102 9.12 -13.00 21.66
C MET A 102 8.28 -13.29 22.90
N GLN A 103 8.36 -12.45 23.94
CA GLN A 103 7.54 -12.61 25.14
C GLN A 103 6.04 -12.56 24.79
N THR A 104 5.64 -11.54 24.02
CA THR A 104 4.24 -11.39 23.61
C THR A 104 3.79 -12.56 22.72
N THR A 105 4.64 -12.99 21.78
CA THR A 105 4.34 -14.14 20.91
C THR A 105 4.18 -15.43 21.71
N LEU A 106 5.06 -15.69 22.68
CA LEU A 106 4.98 -16.88 23.54
C LEU A 106 3.71 -16.86 24.42
N ILE A 107 3.33 -15.70 24.94
CA ILE A 107 2.06 -15.54 25.68
C ILE A 107 0.88 -15.91 24.76
N VAL A 108 0.82 -15.35 23.55
CA VAL A 108 -0.25 -15.64 22.57
C VAL A 108 -0.28 -17.12 22.19
N ILE A 109 0.87 -17.75 21.95
CA ILE A 109 0.98 -19.18 21.68
C ILE A 109 0.44 -19.98 22.87
N GLY A 110 0.84 -19.65 24.09
CA GLY A 110 0.36 -20.33 25.30
C GLY A 110 -1.15 -20.27 25.45
N VAL A 111 -1.74 -19.09 25.27
CA VAL A 111 -3.20 -18.90 25.32
C VAL A 111 -3.89 -19.67 24.19
N THR A 112 -3.37 -19.63 22.97
CA THR A 112 -3.95 -20.33 21.81
C THR A 112 -3.93 -21.84 22.00
N VAL A 113 -2.82 -22.40 22.51
CA VAL A 113 -2.69 -23.83 22.83
C VAL A 113 -3.70 -24.22 23.91
N ALA A 114 -3.79 -23.45 25.00
CA ALA A 114 -4.74 -23.71 26.08
C ALA A 114 -6.19 -23.73 25.56
N VAL A 115 -6.61 -22.72 24.80
CA VAL A 115 -7.96 -22.65 24.21
C VAL A 115 -8.21 -23.81 23.24
N SER A 116 -7.24 -24.13 22.37
CA SER A 116 -7.37 -25.23 21.41
C SER A 116 -7.56 -26.59 22.10
N LEU A 117 -6.86 -26.82 23.21
CA LEU A 117 -6.92 -28.07 23.97
C LEU A 117 -8.25 -28.18 24.74
N ILE A 118 -8.74 -27.07 25.30
CA ILE A 118 -10.06 -27.01 25.93
C ILE A 118 -11.15 -27.34 24.91
N LEU A 119 -11.15 -26.67 23.75
CA LEU A 119 -12.13 -26.92 22.69
C LEU A 119 -12.06 -28.38 22.24
N TRP A 120 -10.88 -28.88 21.89
CA TRP A 120 -10.69 -30.28 21.51
C TRP A 120 -11.24 -31.28 22.54
N GLY A 121 -11.08 -30.99 23.84
CA GLY A 121 -11.66 -31.80 24.92
C GLY A 121 -13.19 -31.78 24.92
N PHE A 122 -13.79 -30.61 24.82
CA PHE A 122 -15.25 -30.48 24.74
C PHE A 122 -15.83 -31.15 23.49
N ASP A 123 -15.24 -30.91 22.33
CA ASP A 123 -15.64 -31.55 21.06
C ASP A 123 -15.57 -33.08 21.18
N SER A 124 -14.50 -33.61 21.77
CA SER A 124 -14.32 -35.06 21.96
C SER A 124 -15.40 -35.67 22.87
N ILE A 125 -15.76 -34.97 23.96
CA ILE A 125 -16.82 -35.43 24.89
C ILE A 125 -18.19 -35.42 24.20
N ILE A 126 -18.50 -34.35 23.46
CA ILE A 126 -19.76 -34.21 22.74
C ILE A 126 -19.90 -35.33 21.70
N VAL A 127 -18.87 -35.55 20.87
CA VAL A 127 -18.87 -36.61 19.85
C VAL A 127 -19.00 -38.00 20.48
N SER A 128 -18.26 -38.28 21.55
CA SER A 128 -18.35 -39.54 22.28
C SER A 128 -19.76 -39.79 22.81
N THR A 129 -20.39 -38.76 23.39
CA THR A 129 -21.76 -38.83 23.91
C THR A 129 -22.77 -39.10 22.80
N ILE A 130 -22.65 -38.41 21.66
CA ILE A 130 -23.53 -38.60 20.50
C ILE A 130 -23.39 -40.01 19.93
N ASN A 131 -22.17 -40.51 19.77
CA ASN A 131 -21.91 -41.86 19.29
C ASN A 131 -22.49 -42.91 20.24
N PHE A 132 -22.23 -42.77 21.55
CA PHE A 132 -22.80 -43.66 22.56
C PHE A 132 -24.33 -43.71 22.49
N LEU A 133 -24.99 -42.55 22.37
CA LEU A 133 -26.46 -42.47 22.28
C LEU A 133 -27.01 -43.04 20.97
N THR A 134 -26.23 -42.94 19.89
CA THR A 134 -26.61 -43.45 18.56
C THR A 134 -26.44 -44.97 18.50
N ASP A 135 -25.36 -45.51 19.04
CA ASP A 135 -25.09 -46.95 19.14
C ASP A 135 -26.10 -47.65 20.07
N LEU A 136 -26.66 -46.95 21.05
CA LEU A 136 -27.71 -47.46 21.93
C LEU A 136 -29.09 -47.58 21.24
N ARG A 137 -29.24 -46.97 20.05
CA ARG A 137 -30.48 -46.95 19.25
C ARG A 137 -30.38 -47.90 18.04
N PHE A 138 -29.66 -49.00 18.20
CA PHE A 138 -29.71 -50.24 17.42
C PHE A 138 -29.52 -51.43 18.36
#